data_AF-I3X2Y0-F1
#
_entry.id   AF-I3X2Y0-F1
#
_cell.length_a   1.000
_cell.length_b   1.000
_cell.length_c   1.000
_cell.angle_alpha   90.00
_cell.angle_beta   90.00
_cell.angle_gamma   90.00
#
_symmetry.space_group_name_H-M   'P 1'
#
loop_
_entity.id
_entity.type
_entity.pdbx_description
1 polymer ?
#
loop_
_entity_poly.entity_id
_entity_poly.type
_entity_poly.pdbx_seq_one_letter_code
_entity_poly.pdbx_strand_id
1 'polypeptide(L)' 'MNIACLDDASDEELANAPIVYEDGRHAAWDRAPSLTGYL' A
#
# COMPACT_ATOMS: atom_id res chain seq x y z
N MET A 1 -3.80 -5.90 5.90
CA MET A 1 -5.17 -5.74 5.31
C MET A 1 -4.99 -4.87 4.08
N ASN A 2 -5.57 -5.24 2.95
CA ASN A 2 -5.40 -4.48 1.70
C ASN A 2 -6.49 -3.40 1.59
N ILE A 3 -6.22 -2.33 0.84
CA ILE A 3 -7.21 -1.26 0.59
C ILE A 3 -8.48 -1.78 -0.10
N ALA A 4 -8.37 -2.81 -0.93
CA ALA A 4 -9.50 -3.49 -1.55
C ALA A 4 -10.39 -4.27 -0.57
N CYS A 5 -10.05 -4.31 0.72
CA CYS A 5 -10.88 -4.90 1.77
C CYS A 5 -11.62 -3.83 2.61
N LEU A 6 -11.46 -2.54 2.29
CA LEU A 6 -12.03 -1.42 3.05
C LEU A 6 -13.28 -0.86 2.34
N ASP A 7 -14.25 -1.74 2.08
CA ASP A 7 -15.41 -1.42 1.22
C ASP A 7 -16.35 -0.33 1.80
N ASP A 8 -16.31 -0.11 3.12
CA ASP A 8 -17.15 0.88 3.83
C ASP A 8 -16.40 2.15 4.25
N ALA A 9 -15.12 2.30 3.87
CA ALA A 9 -14.34 3.49 4.19
C ALA A 9 -14.66 4.64 3.22
N SER A 10 -14.88 5.84 3.75
CA SER A 10 -15.05 7.05 2.95
C SER A 10 -13.73 7.55 2.36
N ASP A 11 -13.82 8.39 1.32
CA ASP A 11 -12.66 9.04 0.71
C ASP A 11 -11.82 9.84 1.73
N GLU A 12 -12.49 10.52 2.67
CA GLU A 12 -11.82 11.29 3.73
C GLU A 12 -11.04 10.39 4.69
N GLU A 13 -11.62 9.24 5.07
CA GLU A 13 -10.95 8.27 5.93
C GLU A 13 -9.76 7.63 5.22
N LEU A 14 -9.92 7.26 3.94
CA LEU A 14 -8.83 6.68 3.13
C LEU A 14 -7.70 7.68 2.90
N ALA A 15 -8.01 8.96 2.69
CA ALA A 15 -7.01 10.01 2.49
C ALA A 15 -6.14 10.27 3.73
N ASN A 16 -6.68 9.99 4.92
CA ASN A 16 -5.98 10.18 6.20
C ASN A 16 -5.45 8.87 6.81
N ALA A 17 -5.73 7.72 6.18
CA ALA A 17 -5.28 6.43 6.67
C ALA A 17 -3.74 6.29 6.57
N PRO A 18 -3.09 5.62 7.53
CA PRO A 18 -1.69 5.27 7.40
C PRO A 18 -1.50 4.21 6.32
N ILE A 19 -0.92 4.59 5.18
CA ILE A 19 -0.67 3.69 4.03
C ILE A 19 0.80 3.27 4.00
N VAL A 20 1.03 1.97 3.78
CA VAL A 20 2.35 1.41 3.44
C VAL A 20 2.28 0.74 2.06
N TYR A 21 3.35 0.84 1.28
CA TYR A 21 3.44 0.17 -0.02
C TYR A 21 4.07 -1.21 0.13
N GLU A 22 3.58 -2.18 -0.62
CA GLU A 22 4.05 -3.57 -0.62
C GLU A 22 4.62 -3.96 -2.00
N ASP A 23 5.61 -4.86 -2.01
CA ASP A 23 6.29 -5.32 -3.23
C ASP A 23 5.53 -6.48 -3.90
N GLY A 24 4.36 -6.16 -4.46
CA GLY A 24 3.53 -7.12 -5.17
C GLY A 24 4.21 -7.72 -6.42
N ARG A 25 5.17 -7.02 -7.03
CA ARG A 25 5.91 -7.51 -8.22
C ARG A 25 6.69 -8.78 -7.91
N HIS A 26 7.29 -8.87 -6.72
CA HIS A 26 8.07 -10.03 -6.30
C HIS A 26 7.29 -10.96 -5.35
N ALA A 27 5.96 -10.80 -5.28
CA ALA A 27 5.09 -11.50 -4.33
C ALA A 27 5.52 -11.34 -2.85
N ALA A 28 6.15 -10.22 -2.52
CA ALA A 28 6.63 -9.90 -1.18
C ALA A 28 5.67 -8.89 -0.52
N TRP A 29 4.56 -9.42 -0.02
CA TRP A 29 3.46 -8.66 0.59
C TRP A 29 3.71 -8.23 2.04
N ASP A 30 4.91 -8.49 2.55
CA ASP A 30 5.34 -8.21 3.92
C ASP A 30 6.41 -7.11 4.00
N ARG A 31 6.84 -6.58 2.84
CA ARG A 31 7.90 -5.57 2.78
C ARG A 31 7.64 -4.53 1.69
N ALA A 32 8.24 -3.36 1.89
CA ALA A 32 8.27 -2.31 0.91
C ALA A 32 9.10 -2.70 -0.33
N PRO A 33 8.75 -2.19 -1.53
CA PRO A 33 9.59 -2.35 -2.71
C PRO A 33 10.94 -1.69 -2.50
N SER A 34 11.99 -2.37 -2.96
CA SER A 34 13.33 -1.77 -3.01
C SER A 34 13.33 -0.56 -3.93
N LEU A 35 13.94 0.55 -3.50
CA LEU A 35 14.14 1.71 -4.36
C LEU A 35 15.08 1.32 -5.51
N THR A 36 14.55 1.18 -6.73
CA THR A 36 15.34 0.82 -7.93
C THR A 36 15.67 2.02 -8.81
N GLY A 37 15.50 3.25 -8.32
CA GLY A 37 15.86 4.47 -9.06
C GLY A 37 17.28 4.91 -8.75
N TYR A 38 18.09 5.13 -9.79
CA TYR A 38 19.31 5.93 -9.71
C TYR A 38 18.91 7.40 -9.96
N LEU A 39 19.31 8.28 -9.03
CA LEU A 39 19.16 9.73 -9.14
C LEU A 39 20.12 10.30 -10.20
#